data_AF-A0A2N0ZY27-F1
#
_entry.id   AF-A0A2N0ZY27-F1
#
_cell.length_a   1.000
_cell.length_b   1.000
_cell.length_c   1.000
_cell.angle_alpha   90.00
_cell.angle_beta   90.00
_cell.angle_gamma   90.00
#
_symmetry.space_group_name_H-M   'P 1'
#
loop_
_entity.id
_entity.type
_entity.pdbx_description
1 polymer ?
#
loop_
_entity_poly.entity_id
_entity_poly.type
_entity_poly.pdbx_seq_one_letter_code
_entity_poly.pdbx_strand_id
1 'polypeptide(L)'
;MKFKHMAVFTFCTLGLVACDKDALNKNYAPKPTAGETELASQLDEKFFKQIETAMDEIEVNKIWPGYNFKRTPMYLIRATHTPSGDLKDAESAYIINPYANISSTHTLGKNEAGSLHIVKYEEGMQVAADKLKSDGANSRFIFHYPIQGKKYYLQTFEKSAVEIDNVLYSSDAGFAVHEAFHNYQSVHFKENPTAEQLNPMDSAQLAKYPLNLATLTTQVYLLDMFKGYPDSPGNTSKATALSVLEKYVAVVESILEADKPMEHKSSLIYRHGLNQERGEGTAKYVDALVERKLLPIYKNKKFIDNVPLAMDTPHNNINLATKLRNRNDVINYFAFESFYGSGASIVFLLNKTGYDFKKIEQGTIPYQAAFDVVKLDEMARKDLLRDIMASDEWHEAQVAARRYEKLLSIN
;
A
#
# COMPACT_ATOMS: atom_id res chain seq x y z
N MET A 1 -11.58 -24.24 18.88
CA MET A 1 -10.88 -22.94 18.86
C MET A 1 -9.63 -23.05 18.00
N LYS A 2 -9.67 -22.55 16.77
CA LYS A 2 -8.48 -22.37 15.92
C LYS A 2 -8.64 -21.02 15.21
N PHE A 3 -7.92 -20.01 15.68
CA PHE A 3 -7.81 -18.72 15.03
C PHE A 3 -6.99 -18.91 13.75
N LYS A 4 -7.62 -18.73 12.58
CA LYS A 4 -6.92 -18.49 11.31
C LYS A 4 -7.10 -17.01 10.99
N HIS A 5 -6.14 -16.19 11.39
CA HIS A 5 -5.98 -14.87 10.78
C HIS A 5 -5.36 -15.14 9.41
N MET A 6 -6.18 -15.02 8.37
CA MET A 6 -5.72 -15.11 6.98
C MET A 6 -5.47 -13.67 6.56
N ALA A 7 -4.21 -13.34 6.27
CA ALA A 7 -3.87 -12.10 5.59
C ALA A 7 -4.67 -12.06 4.28
N VAL A 8 -5.56 -11.09 4.18
CA VAL A 8 -6.38 -10.87 2.98
C VAL A 8 -5.43 -10.29 1.93
N PHE A 9 -5.01 -11.13 0.99
CA PHE A 9 -4.20 -10.73 -0.16
C PHE A 9 -5.11 -10.01 -1.17
N THR A 10 -4.95 -8.68 -1.26
CA THR A 10 -5.63 -7.88 -2.28
C THR A 10 -5.00 -8.14 -3.65
N PHE A 11 -5.83 -8.56 -4.61
CA PHE A 11 -5.45 -8.69 -6.02
C PHE A 11 -5.50 -7.34 -6.73
N CYS A 12 -4.33 -6.84 -7.14
CA CYS A 12 -4.19 -5.83 -8.18
C CYS A 12 -3.99 -6.52 -9.55
N THR A 13 -5.08 -7.02 -10.15
CA THR A 13 -5.08 -7.24 -11.60
C THR A 13 -5.30 -5.89 -12.27
N LEU A 14 -4.21 -5.27 -12.74
CA LEU A 14 -4.26 -4.13 -13.64
C LEU A 14 -4.84 -4.58 -14.99
N GLY A 15 -6.17 -4.72 -15.02
CA GLY A 15 -6.94 -4.91 -16.24
C GLY A 15 -6.92 -3.60 -17.02
N LEU A 16 -6.25 -3.63 -18.17
CA LEU A 16 -6.33 -2.62 -19.22
C LEU A 16 -7.79 -2.28 -19.51
N VAL A 17 -8.25 -1.12 -19.05
CA VAL A 17 -9.48 -0.50 -19.55
C VAL A 17 -9.09 0.84 -20.15
N ALA A 18 -9.48 1.02 -21.41
CA ALA A 18 -9.17 2.14 -22.28
C ALA A 18 -9.17 3.50 -21.55
N CYS A 19 -8.12 4.28 -21.81
CA CYS A 19 -7.96 5.67 -21.40
C CYS A 19 -9.21 6.48 -21.73
N ASP A 20 -9.93 6.91 -20.70
CA ASP A 20 -10.88 8.00 -20.82
C ASP A 20 -10.23 9.24 -20.20
N LYS A 21 -9.60 10.06 -21.05
CA LYS A 21 -8.88 11.28 -20.66
C LYS A 21 -9.79 12.36 -20.06
N ASP A 22 -11.10 12.11 -20.01
CA ASP A 22 -12.14 13.04 -19.55
C ASP A 22 -12.35 13.06 -18.02
N ALA A 23 -11.54 12.36 -17.22
CA ALA A 23 -11.76 12.24 -15.78
C ALA A 23 -11.26 13.44 -14.92
N LEU A 24 -10.38 14.30 -15.44
CA LEU A 24 -9.64 15.25 -14.59
C LEU A 24 -10.18 16.69 -14.54
N ASN A 25 -11.21 17.01 -15.34
CA ASN A 25 -11.90 18.31 -15.30
C ASN A 25 -13.41 18.09 -15.11
N LYS A 26 -13.87 17.80 -13.88
CA LYS A 26 -15.31 17.66 -13.61
C LYS A 26 -15.79 18.60 -12.51
N ASN A 27 -16.81 19.38 -12.86
CA ASN A 27 -17.64 20.17 -11.96
C ASN A 27 -18.34 19.23 -10.97
N TYR A 28 -18.01 19.33 -9.69
CA TYR A 28 -18.73 18.60 -8.63
C TYR A 28 -20.14 19.14 -8.49
N ALA A 29 -21.05 18.32 -7.98
CA ALA A 29 -22.32 18.83 -7.49
C ALA A 29 -22.04 19.88 -6.39
N PRO A 30 -22.61 21.09 -6.48
CA PRO A 30 -22.47 22.07 -5.42
C PRO A 30 -22.98 21.47 -4.10
N LYS A 31 -22.20 21.59 -3.02
CA LYS A 31 -22.60 21.09 -1.69
C LYS A 31 -23.90 21.81 -1.27
N PRO A 32 -25.04 21.11 -1.14
CA PRO A 32 -26.27 21.73 -0.69
C PRO A 32 -26.09 22.22 0.74
N THR A 33 -26.73 23.33 1.09
CA THR A 33 -26.86 23.75 2.50
C THR A 33 -27.93 22.89 3.16
N ALA A 34 -27.59 21.65 3.54
CA ALA A 34 -28.46 20.82 4.37
C ALA A 34 -28.45 21.35 5.81
N GLY A 35 -29.61 21.28 6.48
CA GLY A 35 -29.73 21.48 7.93
C GLY A 35 -29.11 20.33 8.70
N GLU A 36 -29.52 20.12 9.95
CA GLU A 36 -29.18 18.91 10.70
C GLU A 36 -30.01 17.72 10.22
N THR A 37 -29.43 16.51 10.20
CA THR A 37 -30.13 15.26 9.84
C THR A 37 -29.71 14.09 10.73
N GLU A 38 -30.38 12.95 10.60
CA GLU A 38 -30.12 11.69 11.33
C GLU A 38 -30.11 10.50 10.35
N LEU A 39 -29.37 10.62 9.25
CA LEU A 39 -29.29 9.63 8.17
C LEU A 39 -28.16 8.61 8.36
N ALA A 40 -27.18 8.94 9.20
CA ALA A 40 -25.97 8.18 9.49
C ALA A 40 -25.97 7.67 10.94
N SER A 41 -25.30 6.54 11.17
CA SER A 41 -25.04 6.05 12.52
C SER A 41 -23.77 6.68 13.10
N GLN A 42 -23.58 6.59 14.41
CA GLN A 42 -22.32 7.00 15.07
C GLN A 42 -21.08 6.32 14.47
N LEU A 43 -21.21 5.08 13.98
CA LEU A 43 -20.12 4.38 13.33
C LEU A 43 -19.78 5.01 11.98
N ASP A 44 -20.81 5.35 11.19
CA ASP A 44 -20.65 6.03 9.90
C ASP A 44 -19.99 7.40 10.10
N GLU A 45 -20.44 8.19 11.08
CA GLU A 45 -19.85 9.48 11.42
C GLU A 45 -18.36 9.38 11.82
N LYS A 46 -17.99 8.36 12.60
CA LYS A 46 -16.57 8.10 12.94
C LYS A 46 -15.76 7.82 11.68
N PHE A 47 -16.28 6.99 10.78
CA PHE A 47 -15.62 6.69 9.52
C PHE A 47 -15.49 7.92 8.62
N PHE A 48 -16.55 8.72 8.47
CA PHE A 48 -16.52 9.96 7.69
C PHE A 48 -15.49 10.95 8.23
N LYS A 49 -15.36 11.06 9.55
CA LYS A 49 -14.31 11.87 10.18
C LYS A 49 -12.90 11.36 9.88
N GLN A 50 -12.70 10.04 9.81
CA GLN A 50 -11.41 9.47 9.39
C GLN A 50 -11.12 9.82 7.91
N ILE A 51 -12.11 9.71 7.01
CA ILE A 51 -11.96 10.11 5.61
C ILE A 51 -11.65 11.60 5.47
N GLU A 52 -12.35 12.47 6.21
CA GLU A 52 -12.08 13.91 6.24
C GLU A 52 -10.64 14.20 6.71
N THR A 53 -10.22 13.56 7.79
CA THR A 53 -8.85 13.68 8.32
C THR A 53 -7.82 13.25 7.27
N ALA A 54 -8.08 12.17 6.54
CA ALA A 54 -7.21 11.71 5.45
C ALA A 54 -7.11 12.74 4.31
N MET A 55 -8.25 13.31 3.90
CA MET A 55 -8.31 14.33 2.84
C MET A 55 -7.49 15.56 3.22
N ASP A 56 -7.66 16.05 4.44
CA ASP A 56 -6.96 17.23 4.93
C ASP A 56 -5.47 16.96 5.11
N GLU A 57 -5.07 15.79 5.64
CA GLU A 57 -3.65 15.45 5.82
C GLU A 57 -2.89 15.40 4.48
N ILE A 58 -3.48 14.80 3.44
CA ILE A 58 -2.90 14.75 2.10
C ILE A 58 -2.79 16.15 1.49
N GLU A 59 -3.85 16.96 1.60
CA GLU A 59 -3.90 18.32 1.03
C GLU A 59 -2.91 19.27 1.72
N VAL A 60 -2.89 19.30 3.05
CA VAL A 60 -2.08 20.22 3.86
C VAL A 60 -0.60 19.86 3.76
N ASN A 61 -0.24 18.58 3.90
CA ASN A 61 1.16 18.15 3.94
C ASN A 61 1.72 17.82 2.55
N LYS A 62 0.88 17.84 1.51
CA LYS A 62 1.26 17.55 0.12
C LYS A 62 2.06 16.26 0.02
N ILE A 63 1.59 15.20 0.69
CA ILE A 63 2.31 13.92 0.85
C ILE A 63 2.80 13.41 -0.51
N TRP A 64 1.94 13.48 -1.54
CA TRP A 64 2.33 13.25 -2.93
C TRP A 64 1.98 14.45 -3.83
N PRO A 65 2.95 15.06 -4.54
CA PRO A 65 2.70 16.23 -5.38
C PRO A 65 1.70 15.99 -6.52
N GLY A 66 0.56 16.68 -6.47
CA GLY A 66 -0.49 16.61 -7.49
C GLY A 66 -1.56 15.56 -7.22
N TYR A 67 -1.40 14.71 -6.20
CA TYR A 67 -2.46 13.83 -5.74
C TYR A 67 -3.49 14.63 -4.93
N ASN A 68 -4.78 14.44 -5.21
CA ASN A 68 -5.87 15.10 -4.51
C ASN A 68 -6.94 14.07 -4.11
N PHE A 69 -6.80 13.50 -2.92
CA PHE A 69 -7.75 12.53 -2.38
C PHE A 69 -9.13 13.14 -2.09
N LYS A 70 -9.17 14.43 -1.71
CA LYS A 70 -10.40 15.19 -1.48
C LYS A 70 -11.28 15.31 -2.72
N ARG A 71 -10.71 15.09 -3.89
CA ARG A 71 -11.40 15.11 -5.19
C ARG A 71 -11.83 13.73 -5.67
N THR A 72 -11.48 12.67 -4.95
CA THR A 72 -11.88 11.29 -5.27
C THR A 72 -13.33 11.05 -4.84
N PRO A 73 -14.25 10.76 -5.79
CA PRO A 73 -15.62 10.39 -5.48
C PRO A 73 -15.68 8.92 -5.09
N MET A 74 -16.34 8.65 -3.96
CA MET A 74 -16.36 7.32 -3.36
C MET A 74 -17.79 6.84 -3.15
N TYR A 75 -18.03 5.56 -3.39
CA TYR A 75 -19.23 4.85 -2.98
C TYR A 75 -18.87 3.88 -1.86
N LEU A 76 -19.38 4.11 -0.66
CA LEU A 76 -18.95 3.43 0.55
C LEU A 76 -20.12 2.64 1.12
N ILE A 77 -19.93 1.35 1.34
CA ILE A 77 -20.94 0.44 1.87
C ILE A 77 -20.53 0.00 3.27
N ARG A 78 -21.31 0.36 4.29
CA ARG A 78 -21.16 -0.26 5.61
C ARG A 78 -21.63 -1.70 5.50
N ALA A 79 -20.76 -2.63 5.87
CA ALA A 79 -21.03 -4.05 5.79
C ALA A 79 -20.52 -4.79 7.03
N THR A 80 -21.03 -6.01 7.21
CA THR A 80 -20.43 -7.00 8.10
C THR A 80 -19.74 -8.07 7.26
N HIS A 81 -18.64 -8.63 7.77
CA HIS A 81 -17.94 -9.74 7.13
C HIS A 81 -17.99 -11.01 7.99
N THR A 82 -17.84 -12.16 7.34
CA THR A 82 -17.63 -13.45 8.01
C THR A 82 -16.24 -13.49 8.66
N PRO A 83 -15.97 -14.44 9.58
CA PRO A 83 -14.62 -14.63 10.11
C PRO A 83 -13.55 -14.97 9.05
N SER A 84 -13.95 -15.42 7.85
CA SER A 84 -13.06 -15.62 6.71
C SER A 84 -12.81 -14.35 5.88
N GLY A 85 -13.48 -13.24 6.20
CA GLY A 85 -13.36 -11.95 5.50
C GLY A 85 -14.36 -11.76 4.36
N ASP A 86 -15.32 -12.65 4.19
CA ASP A 86 -16.31 -12.55 3.11
C ASP A 86 -17.42 -11.59 3.48
N LEU A 87 -17.86 -10.74 2.54
CA LEU A 87 -18.97 -9.83 2.76
C LEU A 87 -20.25 -10.63 3.09
N LYS A 88 -20.82 -10.37 4.26
CA LYS A 88 -22.02 -11.05 4.75
C LYS A 88 -23.28 -10.21 4.49
N ASP A 89 -23.39 -9.07 5.17
CA ASP A 89 -24.58 -8.20 5.12
C ASP A 89 -24.17 -6.77 4.77
N ALA A 90 -24.86 -6.13 3.81
CA ALA A 90 -24.71 -4.69 3.52
C ALA A 90 -25.81 -3.90 4.26
N GLU A 91 -25.42 -2.92 5.07
CA GLU A 91 -26.30 -2.30 6.06
C GLU A 91 -26.72 -0.87 5.69
N SER A 92 -25.83 -0.10 5.08
CA SER A 92 -26.10 1.25 4.58
C SER A 92 -25.05 1.67 3.57
N ALA A 93 -25.37 2.61 2.69
CA ALA A 93 -24.42 3.07 1.68
C ALA A 93 -24.47 4.58 1.43
N TYR A 94 -23.30 5.15 1.15
CA TYR A 94 -23.06 6.59 1.08
C TYR A 94 -22.17 6.93 -0.09
N ILE A 95 -22.40 8.08 -0.70
CA ILE A 95 -21.51 8.65 -1.71
C ILE A 95 -20.84 9.89 -1.14
N ILE A 96 -19.51 9.90 -1.15
CA ILE A 96 -18.69 11.06 -0.80
C ILE A 96 -18.27 11.77 -2.08
N ASN A 97 -18.38 13.09 -2.09
CA ASN A 97 -18.02 13.99 -3.20
C ASN A 97 -18.66 13.61 -4.54
N PRO A 98 -19.99 13.49 -4.63
CA PRO A 98 -20.67 13.05 -5.84
C PRO A 98 -20.34 13.95 -7.05
N TYR A 99 -20.15 13.33 -8.23
CA TYR A 99 -19.86 14.07 -9.47
C TYR A 99 -21.01 14.98 -9.90
N ALA A 100 -22.24 14.61 -9.57
CA ALA A 100 -23.47 15.30 -9.96
C ALA A 100 -24.55 14.99 -8.93
N ASN A 101 -25.69 15.68 -9.01
CA ASN A 101 -26.86 15.29 -8.25
C ASN A 101 -27.31 13.90 -8.72
N ILE A 102 -27.49 12.97 -7.78
CA ILE A 102 -27.91 11.60 -8.03
C ILE A 102 -29.35 11.46 -7.55
N SER A 103 -30.22 10.87 -8.36
CA SER A 103 -31.61 10.61 -7.94
C SER A 103 -31.65 9.67 -6.73
N SER A 104 -32.73 9.75 -5.94
CA SER A 104 -32.95 8.89 -4.77
C SER A 104 -31.86 8.99 -3.70
N THR A 105 -31.20 10.15 -3.61
CA THR A 105 -30.24 10.43 -2.55
C THR A 105 -30.79 11.41 -1.53
N HIS A 106 -30.29 11.28 -0.30
CA HIS A 106 -30.55 12.24 0.77
C HIS A 106 -29.22 12.83 1.24
N THR A 107 -29.05 14.14 1.12
CA THR A 107 -27.83 14.82 1.59
C THR A 107 -27.77 14.75 3.12
N LEU A 108 -26.61 14.34 3.63
CA LEU A 108 -26.34 14.37 5.07
C LEU A 108 -26.13 15.82 5.53
N GLY A 109 -26.63 16.10 6.72
CA GLY A 109 -26.52 17.35 7.43
C GLY A 109 -25.10 17.58 7.95
N LYS A 110 -24.83 18.83 8.33
CA LYS A 110 -23.49 19.24 8.79
C LYS A 110 -23.06 18.52 10.08
N ASN A 111 -24.02 18.13 10.91
CA ASN A 111 -23.76 17.39 12.16
C ASN A 111 -23.18 15.98 11.88
N GLU A 112 -23.55 15.34 10.77
CA GLU A 112 -23.10 13.98 10.43
C GLU A 112 -21.93 13.97 9.44
N ALA A 113 -21.94 14.89 8.45
CA ALA A 113 -20.98 14.90 7.35
C ALA A 113 -19.75 15.79 7.59
N GLY A 114 -19.75 16.64 8.63
CA GLY A 114 -18.69 17.63 8.83
C GLY A 114 -18.51 18.56 7.62
N SER A 115 -17.28 18.73 7.14
CA SER A 115 -17.00 19.51 5.93
C SER A 115 -17.22 18.74 4.63
N LEU A 116 -17.39 17.41 4.68
CA LEU A 116 -17.58 16.57 3.49
C LEU A 116 -18.94 16.82 2.81
N HIS A 117 -19.01 16.53 1.50
CA HIS A 117 -20.27 16.42 0.78
C HIS A 117 -20.65 14.95 0.70
N ILE A 118 -21.57 14.52 1.56
CA ILE A 118 -22.02 13.13 1.66
C ILE A 118 -23.51 13.06 1.35
N VAL A 119 -23.89 12.08 0.54
CA VAL A 119 -25.28 11.73 0.30
C VAL A 119 -25.50 10.25 0.63
N LYS A 120 -26.59 9.93 1.32
CA LYS A 120 -27.04 8.55 1.51
C LYS A 120 -27.60 8.02 0.19
N TYR A 121 -27.10 6.88 -0.26
CA TYR A 121 -27.47 6.25 -1.53
C TYR A 121 -27.54 4.73 -1.36
N GLU A 122 -28.72 4.24 -1.02
CA GLU A 122 -28.97 2.80 -0.81
C GLU A 122 -29.53 2.11 -2.06
N GLU A 123 -29.97 2.90 -3.06
CA GLU A 123 -30.44 2.37 -4.35
C GLU A 123 -29.29 1.66 -5.08
N GLY A 124 -29.34 0.33 -5.16
CA GLY A 124 -28.28 -0.48 -5.77
C GLY A 124 -27.16 -0.92 -4.82
N MET A 125 -27.27 -0.65 -3.51
CA MET A 125 -26.33 -1.15 -2.50
C MET A 125 -26.17 -2.67 -2.58
N GLN A 126 -27.26 -3.42 -2.68
CA GLN A 126 -27.19 -4.88 -2.76
C GLN A 126 -26.51 -5.35 -4.05
N VAL A 127 -26.76 -4.67 -5.18
CA VAL A 127 -26.11 -4.98 -6.46
C VAL A 127 -24.60 -4.71 -6.38
N ALA A 128 -24.19 -3.64 -5.72
CA ALA A 128 -22.79 -3.33 -5.47
C ALA A 128 -22.13 -4.37 -4.54
N ALA A 129 -22.80 -4.76 -3.45
CA ALA A 129 -22.35 -5.81 -2.55
C ALA A 129 -22.23 -7.16 -3.26
N ASP A 130 -23.17 -7.52 -4.13
CA ASP A 130 -23.10 -8.74 -4.93
C ASP A 130 -21.95 -8.70 -5.94
N LYS A 131 -21.65 -7.52 -6.51
CA LYS A 131 -20.50 -7.36 -7.38
C LYS A 131 -19.17 -7.54 -6.62
N LEU A 132 -19.08 -7.05 -5.39
CA LEU A 132 -17.93 -7.26 -4.52
C LEU A 132 -17.69 -8.74 -4.18
N LYS A 133 -18.74 -9.57 -4.18
CA LYS A 133 -18.66 -11.02 -3.94
C LYS A 133 -18.46 -11.86 -5.22
N SER A 134 -18.47 -11.26 -6.41
CA SER A 134 -18.41 -12.02 -7.67
C SER A 134 -17.04 -12.69 -7.90
N ASP A 135 -17.00 -13.75 -8.71
CA ASP A 135 -15.77 -14.51 -8.97
C ASP A 135 -14.60 -13.60 -9.40
N GLY A 136 -13.48 -13.71 -8.68
CA GLY A 136 -12.29 -12.87 -8.89
C GLY A 136 -12.31 -11.50 -8.23
N ALA A 137 -13.38 -11.15 -7.50
CA ALA A 137 -13.43 -9.97 -6.66
C ALA A 137 -12.79 -10.21 -5.28
N ASN A 138 -12.43 -9.13 -4.60
CA ASN A 138 -11.72 -9.16 -3.31
C ASN A 138 -12.65 -8.92 -2.10
N SER A 139 -13.97 -8.90 -2.30
CA SER A 139 -15.00 -8.59 -1.28
C SER A 139 -14.91 -7.20 -0.62
N ARG A 140 -13.94 -6.35 -1.01
CA ARG A 140 -13.62 -5.11 -0.31
C ARG A 140 -13.75 -3.85 -1.16
N PHE A 141 -13.34 -3.87 -2.43
CA PHE A 141 -13.39 -2.68 -3.27
C PHE A 141 -13.50 -2.95 -4.77
N ILE A 142 -13.90 -1.91 -5.51
CA ILE A 142 -13.88 -1.85 -6.98
C ILE A 142 -13.44 -0.44 -7.40
N PHE A 143 -12.39 -0.34 -8.21
CA PHE A 143 -11.82 0.93 -8.64
C PHE A 143 -12.80 1.83 -9.43
N HIS A 144 -13.65 1.22 -10.26
CA HIS A 144 -14.48 1.92 -11.25
C HIS A 144 -15.92 1.40 -11.24
N TYR A 145 -16.65 1.56 -10.14
CA TYR A 145 -18.05 1.15 -10.03
C TYR A 145 -18.99 2.18 -10.69
N PRO A 146 -19.85 1.79 -11.65
CA PRO A 146 -20.71 2.72 -12.36
C PRO A 146 -21.97 3.07 -11.56
N ILE A 147 -22.23 4.36 -11.35
CA ILE A 147 -23.51 4.91 -10.87
C ILE A 147 -23.93 6.01 -11.83
N GLN A 148 -25.07 5.83 -12.50
CA GLN A 148 -25.63 6.79 -13.47
C GLN A 148 -24.61 7.27 -14.51
N GLY A 149 -23.82 6.35 -15.06
CA GLY A 149 -22.80 6.63 -16.08
C GLY A 149 -21.54 7.33 -15.56
N LYS A 150 -21.37 7.50 -14.25
CA LYS A 150 -20.14 8.00 -13.61
C LYS A 150 -19.45 6.88 -12.84
N LYS A 151 -18.12 6.88 -12.81
CA LYS A 151 -17.28 5.85 -12.17
C LYS A 151 -16.85 6.28 -10.78
N TYR A 152 -17.26 5.56 -9.74
CA TYR A 152 -16.92 5.79 -8.35
C TYR A 152 -15.93 4.73 -7.85
N TYR A 153 -15.05 5.11 -6.93
CA TYR A 153 -14.30 4.14 -6.14
C TYR A 153 -15.28 3.51 -5.14
N LEU A 154 -15.57 2.21 -5.28
CA LEU A 154 -16.43 1.47 -4.36
C LEU A 154 -15.59 0.78 -3.29
N GLN A 155 -15.98 0.89 -2.01
CA GLN A 155 -15.36 0.14 -0.93
C GLN A 155 -16.39 -0.28 0.14
N THR A 156 -16.17 -1.40 0.80
CA THR A 156 -16.83 -1.70 2.08
C THR A 156 -16.11 -1.03 3.25
N PHE A 157 -16.83 -0.79 4.34
CA PHE A 157 -16.23 -0.55 5.63
C PHE A 157 -16.99 -1.25 6.75
N GLU A 158 -16.30 -1.61 7.83
CA GLU A 158 -16.89 -2.34 8.95
C GLU A 158 -16.44 -1.84 10.32
N LYS A 159 -17.16 -2.24 11.37
CA LYS A 159 -16.92 -1.78 12.73
C LYS A 159 -15.48 -2.03 13.21
N SER A 160 -14.94 -3.23 12.99
CA SER A 160 -13.59 -3.62 13.39
C SER A 160 -12.48 -2.80 12.74
N ALA A 161 -12.73 -2.25 11.56
CA ALA A 161 -11.78 -1.46 10.79
C ALA A 161 -12.03 0.06 10.85
N VAL A 162 -13.03 0.48 11.63
CA VAL A 162 -13.27 1.88 12.04
C VAL A 162 -12.90 2.08 13.51
N GLU A 163 -13.30 1.15 14.38
CA GLU A 163 -13.04 1.14 15.82
C GLU A 163 -11.89 0.20 16.17
N ILE A 164 -10.69 0.57 15.71
CA ILE A 164 -9.51 -0.29 15.77
C ILE A 164 -8.87 -0.26 17.16
N ASP A 165 -8.59 -1.44 17.68
CA ASP A 165 -7.92 -1.66 18.97
C ASP A 165 -6.50 -2.25 18.84
N ASN A 166 -6.07 -2.60 17.63
CA ASN A 166 -4.77 -3.18 17.32
C ASN A 166 -4.06 -2.41 16.19
N VAL A 167 -2.85 -1.92 16.48
CA VAL A 167 -2.02 -1.12 15.56
C VAL A 167 -1.68 -1.84 14.24
N LEU A 168 -1.75 -3.17 14.22
CA LEU A 168 -1.42 -3.99 13.05
C LEU A 168 -2.57 -4.11 12.05
N TYR A 169 -3.79 -3.87 12.49
CA TYR A 169 -4.91 -3.80 11.55
C TYR A 169 -4.83 -2.46 10.85
N SER A 170 -5.12 -2.43 9.55
CA SER A 170 -5.27 -1.19 8.81
C SER A 170 -6.70 -0.68 8.96
N SER A 171 -6.85 0.64 8.97
CA SER A 171 -8.17 1.25 8.95
C SER A 171 -8.78 1.16 7.56
N ASP A 172 -10.11 1.05 7.47
CA ASP A 172 -10.78 1.10 6.16
C ASP A 172 -10.62 2.48 5.50
N ALA A 173 -10.39 3.54 6.29
CA ALA A 173 -10.08 4.87 5.76
C ALA A 173 -8.65 4.95 5.20
N GLY A 174 -7.68 4.36 5.89
CA GLY A 174 -6.31 4.19 5.37
C GLY A 174 -6.27 3.31 4.12
N PHE A 175 -7.05 2.24 4.10
CA PHE A 175 -7.23 1.37 2.94
C PHE A 175 -7.84 2.14 1.76
N ALA A 176 -8.86 2.99 1.99
CA ALA A 176 -9.42 3.84 0.94
C ALA A 176 -8.38 4.81 0.35
N VAL A 177 -7.48 5.36 1.19
CA VAL A 177 -6.36 6.20 0.74
C VAL A 177 -5.41 5.42 -0.17
N HIS A 178 -5.06 4.20 0.22
CA HIS A 178 -4.17 3.31 -0.52
C HIS A 178 -4.72 2.99 -1.92
N GLU A 179 -5.94 2.45 -1.98
CA GLU A 179 -6.55 2.03 -3.24
C GLU A 179 -6.92 3.22 -4.12
N ALA A 180 -7.41 4.32 -3.56
CA ALA A 180 -7.64 5.54 -4.34
C ALA A 180 -6.33 6.11 -4.92
N PHE A 181 -5.18 5.87 -4.29
CA PHE A 181 -3.89 6.25 -4.85
C PHE A 181 -3.52 5.37 -6.04
N HIS A 182 -3.85 4.08 -6.07
CA HIS A 182 -3.72 3.25 -7.27
C HIS A 182 -4.57 3.78 -8.44
N ASN A 183 -5.76 4.33 -8.18
CA ASN A 183 -6.52 5.06 -9.20
C ASN A 183 -5.73 6.26 -9.75
N TYR A 184 -5.10 7.06 -8.88
CA TYR A 184 -4.23 8.16 -9.33
C TYR A 184 -3.04 7.64 -10.16
N GLN A 185 -2.38 6.58 -9.72
CA GLN A 185 -1.30 5.94 -10.47
C GLN A 185 -1.77 5.51 -11.85
N SER A 186 -2.92 4.83 -11.97
CA SER A 186 -3.43 4.33 -13.25
C SER A 186 -3.60 5.43 -14.32
N VAL A 187 -3.81 6.68 -13.90
CA VAL A 187 -4.00 7.83 -14.78
C VAL A 187 -2.71 8.62 -15.01
N HIS A 188 -1.88 8.77 -13.98
CA HIS A 188 -0.75 9.70 -13.99
C HIS A 188 0.62 9.02 -14.14
N PHE A 189 0.72 7.74 -13.81
CA PHE A 189 1.95 6.98 -13.90
C PHE A 189 2.08 6.39 -15.31
N LYS A 190 3.16 6.71 -16.01
CA LYS A 190 3.52 6.06 -17.26
C LYS A 190 3.84 4.59 -17.01
N GLU A 191 3.45 3.73 -17.94
CA GLU A 191 3.84 2.33 -17.87
C GLU A 191 5.36 2.19 -17.96
N ASN A 192 5.93 1.31 -17.13
CA ASN A 192 7.31 0.88 -17.28
C ASN A 192 7.34 -0.30 -18.25
N PRO A 193 7.96 -0.18 -19.43
CA PRO A 193 7.90 -1.21 -20.47
C PRO A 193 8.59 -2.53 -20.07
N THR A 194 9.41 -2.51 -19.02
CA THR A 194 10.09 -3.70 -18.51
C THR A 194 9.33 -4.38 -17.36
N ALA A 195 8.28 -3.75 -16.84
CA ALA A 195 7.55 -4.28 -15.70
C ALA A 195 6.91 -5.64 -16.00
N GLU A 196 6.95 -6.54 -15.02
CA GLU A 196 6.29 -7.84 -15.04
C GLU A 196 5.56 -8.03 -13.70
N GLN A 197 4.25 -8.24 -13.76
CA GLN A 197 3.47 -8.62 -12.58
C GLN A 197 3.36 -10.14 -12.53
N LEU A 198 3.91 -10.76 -11.49
CA LEU A 198 3.66 -12.17 -11.23
C LEU A 198 2.23 -12.35 -10.71
N ASN A 199 1.57 -13.43 -11.12
CA ASN A 199 0.27 -13.80 -10.57
C ASN A 199 0.46 -14.60 -9.26
N PRO A 200 0.01 -14.11 -8.10
CA PRO A 200 0.18 -14.80 -6.82
C PRO A 200 -0.65 -16.10 -6.68
N MET A 201 -1.61 -16.37 -7.57
CA MET A 201 -2.28 -17.69 -7.65
C MET A 201 -1.57 -18.68 -8.58
N ASP A 202 -0.63 -18.21 -9.41
CA ASP A 202 0.07 -19.09 -10.35
C ASP A 202 1.36 -19.59 -9.71
N SER A 203 1.28 -20.76 -9.08
CA SER A 203 2.42 -21.39 -8.41
C SER A 203 3.62 -21.63 -9.34
N ALA A 204 3.38 -21.83 -10.65
CA ALA A 204 4.44 -22.00 -11.63
C ALA A 204 5.14 -20.69 -11.97
N GLN A 205 4.43 -19.55 -11.97
CA GLN A 205 5.05 -18.23 -12.05
C GLN A 205 5.81 -17.89 -10.78
N LEU A 206 5.21 -18.11 -9.62
CA LEU A 206 5.82 -17.83 -8.32
C LEU A 206 7.11 -18.61 -8.09
N ALA A 207 7.17 -19.87 -8.54
CA ALA A 207 8.37 -20.68 -8.45
C ALA A 207 9.56 -20.14 -9.27
N LYS A 208 9.34 -19.22 -10.21
CA LYS A 208 10.41 -18.58 -10.99
C LYS A 208 11.08 -17.43 -10.24
N TYR A 209 10.45 -16.88 -9.20
CA TYR A 209 11.02 -15.76 -8.46
C TYR A 209 12.30 -16.21 -7.74
N PRO A 210 13.44 -15.52 -7.90
CA PRO A 210 14.76 -16.04 -7.50
C PRO A 210 14.99 -15.92 -6.00
N LEU A 211 14.43 -16.85 -5.22
CA LEU A 211 14.66 -16.96 -3.78
C LEU A 211 15.73 -18.01 -3.47
N ASN A 212 16.88 -17.54 -2.99
CA ASN A 212 17.97 -18.33 -2.45
C ASN A 212 18.56 -17.58 -1.24
N LEU A 213 19.52 -18.18 -0.54
CA LEU A 213 20.12 -17.54 0.64
C LEU A 213 20.64 -16.12 0.37
N ALA A 214 21.26 -15.84 -0.78
CA ALA A 214 21.81 -14.52 -1.07
C ALA A 214 20.70 -13.48 -1.26
N THR A 215 19.66 -13.81 -2.03
CA THR A 215 18.53 -12.91 -2.27
C THR A 215 17.70 -12.70 -1.00
N LEU A 216 17.48 -13.75 -0.21
CA LEU A 216 16.81 -13.65 1.09
C LEU A 216 17.61 -12.83 2.10
N THR A 217 18.92 -13.05 2.23
CA THR A 217 19.79 -12.28 3.14
C THR A 217 19.70 -10.80 2.83
N THR A 218 19.82 -10.45 1.55
CA THR A 218 19.73 -9.07 1.07
C THR A 218 18.39 -8.43 1.42
N GLN A 219 17.27 -9.11 1.10
CA GLN A 219 15.94 -8.56 1.39
C GLN A 219 15.67 -8.43 2.89
N VAL A 220 16.11 -9.41 3.71
CA VAL A 220 16.00 -9.31 5.17
C VAL A 220 16.83 -8.16 5.71
N TYR A 221 18.05 -7.96 5.22
CA TYR A 221 18.89 -6.83 5.61
C TYR A 221 18.23 -5.50 5.27
N LEU A 222 17.70 -5.34 4.06
CA LEU A 222 16.99 -4.12 3.65
C LEU A 222 15.79 -3.84 4.54
N LEU A 223 14.98 -4.86 4.82
CA LEU A 223 13.82 -4.72 5.72
C LEU A 223 14.25 -4.33 7.14
N ASP A 224 15.32 -4.93 7.66
CA ASP A 224 15.83 -4.63 9.00
C ASP A 224 16.39 -3.20 9.09
N MET A 225 17.14 -2.77 8.08
CA MET A 225 17.62 -1.40 7.92
C MET A 225 16.46 -0.38 7.94
N PHE A 226 15.30 -0.75 7.40
CA PHE A 226 14.13 0.12 7.30
C PHE A 226 13.08 -0.06 8.41
N LYS A 227 13.21 -1.03 9.34
CA LYS A 227 12.17 -1.39 10.34
C LYS A 227 11.72 -0.28 11.29
N GLY A 228 12.47 0.82 11.36
CA GLY A 228 12.17 1.99 12.20
C GLY A 228 11.45 3.12 11.47
N TYR A 229 11.32 3.07 10.15
CA TYR A 229 10.82 4.20 9.36
C TYR A 229 9.29 4.34 9.49
N PRO A 230 8.74 5.58 9.51
CA PRO A 230 9.40 6.87 9.30
C PRO A 230 9.98 7.54 10.55
N ASP A 231 10.06 6.85 11.69
CA ASP A 231 10.51 7.45 12.98
C ASP A 231 11.98 7.16 13.31
N SER A 232 12.70 6.44 12.44
CA SER A 232 14.07 5.97 12.72
C SER A 232 15.05 7.10 13.05
N PRO A 233 15.78 7.04 14.17
CA PRO A 233 16.80 8.01 14.51
C PRO A 233 17.83 8.14 13.38
N GLY A 234 17.98 9.36 12.84
CA GLY A 234 18.89 9.65 11.73
C GLY A 234 18.18 10.10 10.45
N ASN A 235 16.90 9.79 10.26
CA ASN A 235 16.17 10.16 9.02
C ASN A 235 15.71 11.64 8.95
N THR A 236 16.24 12.50 9.83
CA THR A 236 15.89 13.91 9.95
C THR A 236 16.67 14.82 9.01
N SER A 237 17.80 14.35 8.46
CA SER A 237 18.68 15.16 7.60
C SER A 237 18.81 14.58 6.18
N LYS A 238 19.02 15.47 5.21
CA LYS A 238 19.35 15.10 3.83
C LYS A 238 20.63 14.24 3.75
N ALA A 239 21.64 14.54 4.56
CA ALA A 239 22.91 13.81 4.55
C ALA A 239 22.74 12.35 5.00
N THR A 240 22.00 12.12 6.09
CA THR A 240 21.71 10.75 6.52
C THR A 240 20.81 10.02 5.52
N ALA A 241 19.85 10.73 4.91
CA ALA A 241 19.01 10.12 3.89
C ALA A 241 19.84 9.64 2.69
N LEU A 242 20.81 10.45 2.23
CA LEU A 242 21.76 10.05 1.19
C LEU A 242 22.58 8.83 1.62
N SER A 243 23.14 8.82 2.82
CA SER A 243 23.92 7.69 3.32
C SER A 243 23.14 6.37 3.39
N VAL A 244 21.84 6.42 3.73
CA VAL A 244 20.99 5.22 3.72
C VAL A 244 20.65 4.80 2.29
N LEU A 245 20.38 5.75 1.39
CA LEU A 245 20.16 5.46 -0.03
C LEU A 245 21.41 4.84 -0.68
N GLU A 246 22.61 5.25 -0.27
CA GLU A 246 23.88 4.68 -0.71
C GLU A 246 23.98 3.18 -0.36
N LYS A 247 23.67 2.83 0.90
CA LYS A 247 23.62 1.43 1.35
C LYS A 247 22.58 0.63 0.59
N TYR A 248 21.38 1.19 0.43
CA TYR A 248 20.31 0.56 -0.34
C TYR A 248 20.73 0.29 -1.79
N VAL A 249 21.35 1.26 -2.48
CA VAL A 249 21.83 1.09 -3.85
C VAL A 249 22.90 0.02 -3.95
N ALA A 250 23.90 0.02 -3.06
CA ALA A 250 24.96 -1.00 -3.05
C ALA A 250 24.40 -2.41 -2.84
N VAL A 251 23.44 -2.55 -1.93
CA VAL A 251 22.80 -3.83 -1.62
C VAL A 251 21.89 -4.30 -2.75
N VAL A 252 21.10 -3.43 -3.38
CA VAL A 252 20.24 -3.81 -4.51
C VAL A 252 21.04 -4.08 -5.79
N GLU A 253 22.14 -3.38 -6.08
CA GLU A 253 23.02 -3.81 -7.18
C GLU A 253 23.51 -5.25 -6.95
N SER A 254 23.90 -5.61 -5.71
CA SER A 254 24.40 -6.95 -5.40
C SER A 254 23.37 -8.07 -5.67
N ILE A 255 22.08 -7.82 -5.42
CA ILE A 255 21.03 -8.82 -5.66
C ILE A 255 20.70 -8.94 -7.16
N LEU A 256 20.76 -7.84 -7.90
CA LEU A 256 20.58 -7.82 -9.35
C LEU A 256 21.74 -8.53 -10.06
N GLU A 257 22.98 -8.29 -9.61
CA GLU A 257 24.17 -8.99 -10.09
C GLU A 257 24.10 -10.50 -9.78
N ALA A 258 23.63 -10.89 -8.60
CA ALA A 258 23.48 -12.29 -8.22
C ALA A 258 22.42 -13.04 -9.05
N ASP A 259 21.33 -12.38 -9.44
CA ASP A 259 20.28 -13.00 -10.27
C ASP A 259 20.66 -13.02 -11.77
N LYS A 260 21.10 -11.89 -12.32
CA LYS A 260 21.39 -11.72 -13.76
C LYS A 260 22.62 -10.84 -14.03
N PRO A 261 23.87 -11.32 -13.82
CA PRO A 261 25.09 -10.50 -13.81
C PRO A 261 25.36 -9.62 -15.04
N MET A 262 24.80 -9.96 -16.21
CA MET A 262 25.01 -9.22 -17.46
C MET A 262 23.74 -8.51 -17.98
N GLU A 263 22.59 -8.72 -17.32
CA GLU A 263 21.28 -8.25 -17.79
C GLU A 263 20.34 -7.93 -16.62
N HIS A 264 20.73 -7.04 -15.70
CA HIS A 264 19.91 -6.71 -14.52
C HIS A 264 18.44 -6.38 -14.87
N LYS A 265 18.19 -5.77 -16.04
CA LYS A 265 16.84 -5.43 -16.49
C LYS A 265 15.97 -6.63 -16.89
N SER A 266 16.56 -7.81 -17.12
CA SER A 266 15.81 -9.05 -17.40
C SER A 266 15.49 -9.87 -16.13
N SER A 267 16.09 -9.50 -14.98
CA SER A 267 15.81 -10.09 -13.67
C SER A 267 14.35 -9.93 -13.25
N LEU A 268 13.76 -10.96 -12.64
CA LEU A 268 12.44 -10.84 -12.02
C LEU A 268 12.48 -9.92 -10.78
N ILE A 269 13.60 -9.80 -10.09
CA ILE A 269 13.75 -8.83 -9.00
C ILE A 269 13.57 -7.42 -9.55
N TYR A 270 14.18 -7.12 -10.69
CA TYR A 270 14.02 -5.81 -11.33
C TYR A 270 12.61 -5.61 -11.94
N ARG A 271 12.16 -6.56 -12.76
CA ARG A 271 10.92 -6.44 -13.54
C ARG A 271 9.68 -6.54 -12.68
N HIS A 272 9.71 -7.35 -11.63
CA HIS A 272 8.61 -7.53 -10.70
C HIS A 272 8.84 -6.79 -9.37
N GLY A 273 9.85 -7.19 -8.60
CA GLY A 273 10.06 -6.70 -7.22
C GLY A 273 10.26 -5.18 -7.12
N LEU A 274 11.25 -4.62 -7.82
CA LEU A 274 11.51 -3.18 -7.81
C LEU A 274 10.39 -2.36 -8.49
N ASN A 275 9.53 -3.00 -9.30
CA ASN A 275 8.30 -2.38 -9.80
C ASN A 275 7.18 -2.42 -8.74
N GLN A 276 7.14 -3.40 -7.83
CA GLN A 276 6.27 -3.35 -6.64
C GLN A 276 6.62 -2.15 -5.76
N GLU A 277 7.91 -1.82 -5.58
CA GLU A 277 8.29 -0.61 -4.83
C GLU A 277 7.69 0.66 -5.43
N ARG A 278 7.56 0.70 -6.77
CA ARG A 278 6.94 1.82 -7.47
C ARG A 278 5.42 1.85 -7.29
N GLY A 279 4.74 0.72 -7.50
CA GLY A 279 3.28 0.65 -7.37
C GLY A 279 2.85 0.68 -5.90
N GLU A 280 3.10 -0.42 -5.22
CA GLU A 280 2.70 -0.68 -3.84
C GLU A 280 3.48 0.15 -2.83
N GLY A 281 4.79 0.34 -3.04
CA GLY A 281 5.62 1.13 -2.13
C GLY A 281 5.24 2.61 -2.09
N THR A 282 4.88 3.22 -3.22
CA THR A 282 4.39 4.62 -3.21
C THR A 282 2.99 4.74 -2.61
N ALA A 283 2.11 3.74 -2.80
CA ALA A 283 0.81 3.69 -2.14
C ALA A 283 0.96 3.54 -0.61
N LYS A 284 1.81 2.62 -0.15
CA LYS A 284 2.16 2.42 1.26
C LYS A 284 2.85 3.65 1.90
N TYR A 285 3.60 4.43 1.12
CA TYR A 285 4.15 5.70 1.60
C TYR A 285 3.04 6.71 1.90
N VAL A 286 2.05 6.82 1.00
CA VAL A 286 0.93 7.75 1.16
C VAL A 286 0.02 7.32 2.32
N ASP A 287 -0.40 6.04 2.35
CA ASP A 287 -1.34 5.57 3.36
C ASP A 287 -0.76 5.62 4.77
N ALA A 288 0.49 5.20 4.98
CA ALA A 288 1.06 5.05 6.31
C ALA A 288 1.35 6.42 6.94
N LEU A 289 1.70 7.43 6.14
CA LEU A 289 1.83 8.80 6.63
C LEU A 289 0.46 9.39 7.04
N VAL A 290 -0.59 9.07 6.29
CA VAL A 290 -1.96 9.49 6.62
C VAL A 290 -2.50 8.77 7.85
N GLU A 291 -2.35 7.44 7.93
CA GLU A 291 -2.86 6.62 9.03
C GLU A 291 -2.36 7.10 10.39
N ARG A 292 -1.13 7.63 10.46
CA ARG A 292 -0.56 8.24 11.67
C ARG A 292 -1.36 9.41 12.24
N LYS A 293 -2.29 9.98 11.47
CA LYS A 293 -3.19 11.05 11.88
C LYS A 293 -4.64 10.61 12.10
N LEU A 294 -5.02 9.46 11.56
CA LEU A 294 -6.42 8.99 11.61
C LEU A 294 -6.82 8.61 13.03
N LEU A 295 -5.97 7.86 13.73
CA LEU A 295 -6.25 7.32 15.05
C LEU A 295 -5.03 7.44 15.97
N PRO A 296 -5.23 7.69 17.29
CA PRO A 296 -4.13 7.76 18.25
C PRO A 296 -3.24 6.52 18.28
N ILE A 297 -3.80 5.34 18.07
CA ILE A 297 -3.06 4.06 18.06
C ILE A 297 -2.02 3.99 16.94
N TYR A 298 -2.21 4.73 15.84
CA TYR A 298 -1.31 4.75 14.70
C TYR A 298 -0.26 5.85 14.74
N LYS A 299 -0.19 6.68 15.78
CA LYS A 299 0.71 7.85 15.83
C LYS A 299 2.17 7.54 15.43
N ASN A 300 2.63 6.32 15.72
CA ASN A 300 3.97 5.81 15.41
C ASN A 300 3.94 4.64 14.42
N LYS A 301 2.92 4.56 13.55
CA LYS A 301 2.82 3.52 12.53
C LYS A 301 4.03 3.58 11.61
N LYS A 302 4.59 2.40 11.35
CA LYS A 302 5.80 2.18 10.57
C LYS A 302 5.43 1.79 9.14
N PHE A 303 6.40 1.87 8.23
CA PHE A 303 6.23 1.31 6.88
C PHE A 303 6.32 -0.22 6.86
N ILE A 304 7.12 -0.79 7.76
CA ILE A 304 7.30 -2.23 7.93
C ILE A 304 6.69 -2.64 9.27
N ASP A 305 5.59 -3.39 9.20
CA ASP A 305 4.80 -3.84 10.35
C ASP A 305 5.31 -5.17 10.94
N ASN A 306 6.28 -5.82 10.26
CA ASN A 306 6.89 -7.07 10.68
C ASN A 306 8.22 -6.86 11.43
N VAL A 307 8.71 -7.93 12.08
CA VAL A 307 10.05 -8.01 12.67
C VAL A 307 10.91 -8.85 11.72
N PRO A 308 11.71 -8.23 10.82
CA PRO A 308 12.32 -8.94 9.69
C PRO A 308 13.23 -10.10 10.10
N LEU A 309 13.87 -10.01 11.27
CA LEU A 309 14.78 -11.02 11.80
C LEU A 309 14.07 -12.19 12.50
N ALA A 310 12.74 -12.17 12.67
CA ALA A 310 12.03 -13.16 13.49
C ALA A 310 10.63 -13.55 12.99
N MET A 311 10.37 -13.42 11.68
CA MET A 311 9.07 -13.68 11.06
C MET A 311 8.62 -15.15 11.08
N ASP A 312 9.52 -16.07 11.44
CA ASP A 312 9.27 -17.51 11.59
C ASP A 312 8.89 -17.92 13.03
N THR A 313 9.00 -17.00 13.99
CA THR A 313 8.82 -17.33 15.41
C THR A 313 7.45 -16.88 15.95
N PRO A 314 6.79 -17.66 16.84
CA PRO A 314 5.67 -17.17 17.62
C PRO A 314 6.21 -16.25 18.72
N HIS A 315 6.18 -14.94 18.49
CA HIS A 315 6.44 -13.99 19.57
C HIS A 315 5.17 -13.79 20.41
N ASN A 316 5.18 -14.27 21.65
CA ASN A 316 4.05 -14.17 22.57
C ASN A 316 3.60 -12.73 22.87
N ASN A 317 4.43 -11.73 22.56
CA ASN A 317 4.18 -10.30 22.80
C ASN A 317 4.25 -9.45 21.53
N ILE A 318 4.44 -10.05 20.36
CA ILE A 318 4.47 -9.34 19.07
C ILE A 318 3.54 -10.09 18.15
N ASN A 319 2.30 -9.61 18.02
CA ASN A 319 1.50 -9.97 16.87
C ASN A 319 2.29 -9.46 15.64
N LEU A 320 2.62 -10.37 14.72
CA LEU A 320 3.22 -10.00 13.44
C LEU A 320 2.09 -9.88 12.43
N ALA A 321 2.20 -8.91 11.51
CA ALA A 321 1.27 -8.83 10.39
C ALA A 321 1.36 -10.08 9.51
N THR A 322 2.59 -10.59 9.31
CA THR A 322 2.89 -11.77 8.52
C THR A 322 3.74 -12.77 9.30
N LYS A 323 3.35 -14.05 9.29
CA LYS A 323 4.12 -15.15 9.88
C LYS A 323 4.51 -16.15 8.81
N LEU A 324 5.81 -16.40 8.67
CA LEU A 324 6.36 -17.35 7.71
C LEU A 324 6.33 -18.77 8.29
N ARG A 325 5.56 -19.68 7.67
CA ARG A 325 5.41 -21.06 8.15
C ARG A 325 5.79 -22.12 7.13
N ASN A 326 5.72 -21.78 5.85
CA ASN A 326 5.92 -22.71 4.74
C ASN A 326 6.44 -21.97 3.51
N ARG A 327 6.65 -22.71 2.42
CA ARG A 327 7.13 -22.21 1.13
C ARG A 327 6.27 -21.06 0.60
N ASN A 328 4.95 -21.19 0.65
CA ASN A 328 4.04 -20.19 0.11
C ASN A 328 4.11 -18.87 0.89
N ASP A 329 4.17 -18.94 2.22
CA ASP A 329 4.33 -17.73 3.05
C ASP A 329 5.64 -17.00 2.70
N VAL A 330 6.76 -17.73 2.55
CA VAL A 330 8.06 -17.13 2.18
C VAL A 330 8.02 -16.52 0.79
N ILE A 331 7.51 -17.25 -0.21
CA ILE A 331 7.45 -16.74 -1.59
C ILE A 331 6.56 -15.50 -1.66
N ASN A 332 5.35 -15.55 -1.10
CA ASN A 332 4.44 -14.41 -1.14
C ASN A 332 5.03 -13.17 -0.45
N TYR A 333 5.67 -13.36 0.70
CA TYR A 333 6.28 -12.25 1.42
C TYR A 333 7.43 -11.60 0.63
N PHE A 334 8.40 -12.40 0.17
CA PHE A 334 9.62 -11.86 -0.47
C PHE A 334 9.47 -11.57 -1.97
N ALA A 335 8.41 -12.04 -2.63
CA ALA A 335 8.07 -11.63 -4.00
C ALA A 335 7.17 -10.38 -4.03
N PHE A 336 6.32 -10.16 -3.02
CA PHE A 336 5.34 -9.06 -3.02
C PHE A 336 5.48 -8.18 -1.78
N GLU A 337 5.13 -8.67 -0.59
CA GLU A 337 4.89 -7.83 0.61
C GLU A 337 6.13 -7.04 1.07
N SER A 338 7.32 -7.60 0.93
CA SER A 338 8.57 -6.95 1.34
C SER A 338 8.78 -5.60 0.66
N PHE A 339 8.30 -5.46 -0.59
CA PHE A 339 8.46 -4.26 -1.42
C PHE A 339 7.52 -3.12 -1.04
N TYR A 340 6.45 -3.38 -0.29
CA TYR A 340 5.51 -2.35 0.15
C TYR A 340 6.21 -1.45 1.17
N GLY A 341 6.71 -2.06 2.24
CA GLY A 341 7.40 -1.34 3.31
C GLY A 341 8.78 -0.82 2.91
N SER A 342 9.57 -1.60 2.14
CA SER A 342 10.86 -1.12 1.65
C SER A 342 10.68 0.03 0.65
N GLY A 343 9.76 -0.12 -0.31
CA GLY A 343 9.40 0.90 -1.29
C GLY A 343 8.97 2.20 -0.63
N ALA A 344 8.08 2.13 0.37
CA ALA A 344 7.65 3.31 1.13
C ALA A 344 8.82 4.00 1.85
N SER A 345 9.75 3.22 2.41
CA SER A 345 10.94 3.73 3.08
C SER A 345 11.88 4.46 2.11
N ILE A 346 12.07 3.93 0.90
CA ILE A 346 12.89 4.54 -0.15
C ILE A 346 12.24 5.84 -0.63
N VAL A 347 10.93 5.83 -0.89
CA VAL A 347 10.18 7.03 -1.29
C VAL A 347 10.29 8.11 -0.22
N PHE A 348 10.16 7.75 1.06
CA PHE A 348 10.36 8.67 2.17
C PHE A 348 11.77 9.28 2.18
N LEU A 349 12.81 8.47 1.99
CA LEU A 349 14.19 8.94 1.91
C LEU A 349 14.42 9.87 0.71
N LEU A 350 13.90 9.51 -0.46
CA LEU A 350 13.95 10.35 -1.66
C LEU A 350 13.30 11.72 -1.41
N ASN A 351 12.16 11.77 -0.72
CA ASN A 351 11.52 13.02 -0.31
C ASN A 351 12.48 13.89 0.52
N LYS A 352 13.19 13.29 1.50
CA LYS A 352 14.16 14.01 2.33
C LYS A 352 15.34 14.60 1.56
N THR A 353 15.66 14.04 0.38
CA THR A 353 16.72 14.58 -0.49
C THR A 353 16.25 15.75 -1.36
N GLY A 354 14.94 15.98 -1.45
CA GLY A 354 14.31 16.91 -2.39
C GLY A 354 14.14 16.32 -3.79
N TYR A 355 14.07 14.99 -3.92
CA TYR A 355 13.89 14.33 -5.20
C TYR A 355 12.52 14.66 -5.82
N ASP A 356 12.49 14.90 -7.12
CA ASP A 356 11.26 15.21 -7.86
C ASP A 356 10.46 13.94 -8.15
N PHE A 357 9.36 13.75 -7.41
CA PHE A 357 8.46 12.61 -7.57
C PHE A 357 7.79 12.54 -8.94
N LYS A 358 7.73 13.64 -9.71
CA LYS A 358 7.24 13.57 -11.09
C LYS A 358 8.05 12.59 -11.94
N LYS A 359 9.33 12.38 -11.66
CA LYS A 359 10.13 11.37 -12.36
C LYS A 359 9.64 9.95 -12.12
N ILE A 360 9.15 9.64 -10.91
CA ILE A 360 8.55 8.32 -10.61
C ILE A 360 7.25 8.13 -11.41
N GLU A 361 6.43 9.18 -11.49
CA GLU A 361 5.24 9.19 -12.37
C GLU A 361 5.64 8.98 -13.84
N GLN A 362 6.79 9.50 -14.29
CA GLN A 362 7.28 9.30 -15.65
C GLN A 362 7.92 7.92 -15.93
N GLY A 363 7.92 7.00 -14.96
CA GLY A 363 8.33 5.61 -15.14
C GLY A 363 9.64 5.22 -14.43
N THR A 364 10.29 6.16 -13.75
CA THR A 364 11.46 5.84 -12.90
C THR A 364 11.02 5.01 -11.69
N ILE A 365 11.64 3.85 -11.47
CA ILE A 365 11.41 3.06 -10.24
C ILE A 365 12.21 3.67 -9.07
N PRO A 366 11.74 3.55 -7.81
CA PRO A 366 12.42 4.12 -6.64
C PRO A 366 13.91 3.74 -6.56
N TYR A 367 14.25 2.52 -6.94
CA TYR A 367 15.63 2.07 -7.08
C TYR A 367 16.49 2.97 -7.97
N GLN A 368 16.05 3.22 -9.21
CA GLN A 368 16.76 4.08 -10.16
C GLN A 368 16.86 5.51 -9.66
N ALA A 369 15.79 6.01 -9.03
CA ALA A 369 15.80 7.33 -8.42
C ALA A 369 16.88 7.44 -7.33
N ALA A 370 17.01 6.42 -6.47
CA ALA A 370 18.05 6.36 -5.46
C ALA A 370 19.45 6.34 -6.10
N PHE A 371 19.65 5.50 -7.11
CA PHE A 371 20.91 5.41 -7.87
C PHE A 371 21.32 6.78 -8.44
N ASP A 372 20.40 7.47 -9.11
CA ASP A 372 20.63 8.79 -9.72
C ASP A 372 20.94 9.90 -8.70
N VAL A 373 20.36 9.79 -7.49
CA VAL A 373 20.54 10.75 -6.41
C VAL A 373 21.90 10.59 -5.74
N VAL A 374 22.31 9.36 -5.43
CA VAL A 374 23.55 9.11 -4.68
C VAL A 374 24.80 9.09 -5.58
N LYS A 375 24.64 8.71 -6.86
CA LYS A 375 25.72 8.72 -7.86
C LYS A 375 26.99 7.97 -7.42
N LEU A 376 26.83 6.87 -6.68
CA LEU A 376 27.95 6.02 -6.29
C LEU A 376 28.59 5.37 -7.51
N ASP A 377 29.89 5.61 -7.71
CA ASP A 377 30.67 4.87 -8.70
C ASP A 377 30.82 3.39 -8.32
N GLU A 378 31.26 2.57 -9.27
CA GLU A 378 31.33 1.11 -9.09
C GLU A 378 32.27 0.69 -7.95
N MET A 379 33.41 1.37 -7.78
CA MET A 379 34.36 1.02 -6.72
C MET A 379 33.78 1.37 -5.35
N ALA A 380 33.22 2.57 -5.21
CA ALA A 380 32.57 3.01 -3.98
C ALA A 380 31.41 2.09 -3.59
N ARG A 381 30.59 1.63 -4.56
CA ARG A 381 29.53 0.63 -4.29
C ARG A 381 30.10 -0.69 -3.78
N LYS A 382 31.17 -1.20 -4.40
CA LYS A 382 31.80 -2.47 -4.00
C LYS A 382 32.44 -2.40 -2.62
N ASP A 383 33.14 -1.31 -2.32
CA ASP A 383 33.72 -1.09 -0.99
C ASP A 383 32.63 -0.98 0.07
N LEU A 384 31.57 -0.20 -0.18
CA LEU A 384 30.44 -0.09 0.73
C LEU A 384 29.73 -1.43 0.96
N LEU A 385 29.51 -2.21 -0.11
CA LEU A 385 28.92 -3.54 0.00
C LEU A 385 29.80 -4.48 0.84
N ARG A 386 31.12 -4.46 0.66
CA ARG A 386 32.06 -5.26 1.47
C ARG A 386 31.93 -4.90 2.96
N ASP A 387 31.88 -3.61 3.27
CA ASP A 387 31.76 -3.13 4.65
C ASP A 387 30.41 -3.53 5.26
N ILE A 388 29.33 -3.44 4.49
CA ILE A 388 28.00 -3.95 4.88
C ILE A 388 28.05 -5.45 5.15
N MET A 389 28.62 -6.25 4.25
CA MET A 389 28.68 -7.71 4.38
C MET A 389 29.54 -8.17 5.57
N ALA A 390 30.45 -7.31 6.05
CA ALA A 390 31.26 -7.55 7.24
C ALA A 390 30.58 -7.11 8.55
N SER A 391 29.41 -6.47 8.49
CA SER A 391 28.68 -5.96 9.66
C SER A 391 27.90 -7.05 10.41
N ASP A 392 27.64 -6.79 11.69
CA ASP A 392 26.82 -7.65 12.54
C ASP A 392 25.37 -7.73 11.99
N GLU A 393 24.83 -6.61 11.51
CA GLU A 393 23.47 -6.55 10.96
C GLU A 393 23.30 -7.45 9.73
N TRP A 394 24.32 -7.52 8.87
CA TRP A 394 24.31 -8.46 7.74
C TRP A 394 24.39 -9.91 8.21
N HIS A 395 25.20 -10.21 9.22
CA HIS A 395 25.28 -11.55 9.78
C HIS A 395 23.94 -11.98 10.40
N GLU A 396 23.29 -11.12 11.17
CA GLU A 396 21.95 -11.37 11.72
C GLU A 396 20.91 -11.62 10.62
N ALA A 397 20.91 -10.79 9.56
CA ALA A 397 20.05 -10.99 8.40
C ALA A 397 20.30 -12.33 7.71
N GLN A 398 21.57 -12.74 7.55
CA GLN A 398 21.91 -14.05 6.98
C GLN A 398 21.42 -15.20 7.87
N VAL A 399 21.55 -15.08 9.18
CA VAL A 399 21.05 -16.09 10.13
C VAL A 399 19.53 -16.25 10.01
N ALA A 400 18.78 -15.14 9.93
CA ALA A 400 17.34 -15.18 9.68
C ALA A 400 16.99 -15.76 8.30
N ALA A 401 17.68 -15.33 7.25
CA ALA A 401 17.49 -15.83 5.89
C ALA A 401 17.70 -17.34 5.77
N ARG A 402 18.69 -17.93 6.47
CA ARG A 402 18.86 -19.39 6.53
C ARG A 402 17.67 -20.11 7.16
N ARG A 403 16.96 -19.49 8.09
CA ARG A 403 15.73 -20.08 8.66
C ARG A 403 14.58 -20.01 7.67
N TYR A 404 14.42 -18.89 6.97
CA TYR A 404 13.38 -18.72 5.94
C TYR A 404 13.64 -19.62 4.72
N GLU A 405 14.90 -19.79 4.31
CA GLU A 405 15.27 -20.70 3.23
C GLU A 405 14.86 -22.15 3.53
N LYS A 406 14.99 -22.60 4.78
CA LYS A 406 14.51 -23.95 5.18
C LYS A 406 13.00 -24.10 4.96
N LEU A 407 12.22 -23.04 5.16
CA LEU A 407 10.77 -23.10 4.93
C LEU A 407 10.42 -23.25 3.44
N LEU A 408 11.30 -22.86 2.51
CA LEU A 408 11.10 -23.10 1.08
C LEU A 408 11.05 -24.60 0.71
N SER A 409 11.56 -25.47 1.59
CA SER A 409 11.49 -26.93 1.44
C SER A 409 10.24 -27.57 2.05
N ILE A 410 9.39 -26.78 2.72
CA ILE A 410 8.18 -27.24 3.41
C ILE A 410 6.97 -26.80 2.59
N ASN A 411 6.17 -27.77 2.11
CA ASN A 411 4.94 -27.51 1.34
C ASN A 411 3.82 -26.89 2.17
#